data_AF-A0A7J3A4B4-F1
#
_entry.id   AF-A0A7J3A4B4-F1
#
_cell.length_a   1.000
_cell.length_b   1.000
_cell.length_c   1.000
_cell.angle_alpha   90.00
_cell.angle_beta   90.00
_cell.angle_gamma   90.00
#
_symmetry.space_group_name_H-M   'P 1'
#
loop_
_entity.id
_entity.type
_entity.pdbx_description
1 polymer ?
#
loop_
_entity_poly.entity_id
_entity_poly.type
_entity_poly.pdbx_seq_one_letter_code
_entity_poly.pdbx_strand_id
1 'polypeptide(L)'
;MILIECKRGSVNPSDFNKGIEQLENSIEKIVEEFNDPPDRAILCYEKLYHTVFWKLRYLKKLKHEVHFEAKRIGSELEIEPDYCRIC
;
A
#
# COMPACT_ATOMS: atom_id res chain seq x y z
N MET A 1 12.65 1.71 5.91
CA MET A 1 12.05 2.29 4.68
C MET A 1 10.54 2.06 4.66
N ILE A 2 9.75 3.00 4.11
CA ILE A 2 8.30 2.85 3.95
C ILE A 2 7.91 3.02 2.48
N LEU A 3 7.11 2.09 1.96
CA LEU A 3 6.50 2.20 0.63
C LEU A 3 5.07 2.71 0.74
N ILE A 4 4.69 3.61 -0.16
CA ILE A 4 3.35 4.21 -0.17
C ILE A 4 2.82 4.19 -1.61
N GLU A 5 1.64 3.59 -1.78
CA GLU A 5 0.89 3.60 -3.04
C GLU A 5 -0.45 4.30 -2.80
N CYS A 6 -0.72 5.39 -3.53
CA CYS A 6 -1.93 6.19 -3.34
C CYS A 6 -2.93 5.95 -4.47
N LYS A 7 -4.15 5.53 -4.13
CA LYS A 7 -5.28 5.44 -5.06
C LYS A 7 -6.32 6.52 -4.74
N ARG A 8 -6.52 7.46 -5.67
CA ARG A 8 -7.56 8.49 -5.57
C ARG A 8 -8.94 7.92 -5.91
N GLY A 9 -9.99 8.56 -5.41
CA GLY A 9 -11.37 8.12 -5.62
C GLY A 9 -11.75 6.89 -4.78
N SER A 10 -12.71 6.13 -5.30
CA SER A 10 -13.24 4.95 -4.61
C SER A 10 -12.51 3.69 -5.06
N VAL A 11 -11.71 3.11 -4.18
CA VAL A 11 -10.95 1.88 -4.44
C VAL A 11 -11.91 0.70 -4.49
N ASN A 12 -12.08 0.14 -5.69
CA ASN A 12 -12.83 -1.09 -5.92
C ASN A 12 -11.91 -2.32 -5.79
N PRO A 13 -12.44 -3.56 -5.86
CA PRO A 13 -11.62 -4.77 -5.74
C PRO A 13 -10.49 -4.92 -6.77
N SER A 14 -10.66 -4.38 -7.98
CA SER A 14 -9.64 -4.40 -9.03
C SER A 14 -8.52 -3.40 -8.70
N ASP A 15 -8.87 -2.17 -8.31
CA ASP A 15 -7.90 -1.14 -7.91
C ASP A 15 -7.09 -1.60 -6.70
N PHE A 16 -7.75 -2.24 -5.73
CA PHE A 16 -7.10 -2.84 -4.57
C PHE A 16 -6.06 -3.88 -4.99
N ASN A 17 -6.46 -4.88 -5.80
CA ASN A 17 -5.54 -5.93 -6.24
C ASN A 17 -4.34 -5.35 -7.01
N LYS A 18 -4.56 -4.37 -7.89
CA LYS A 18 -3.48 -3.66 -8.60
C LYS A 18 -2.56 -2.92 -7.64
N GLY A 19 -3.11 -2.25 -6.63
CA GLY A 19 -2.31 -1.55 -5.61
C GLY A 19 -1.44 -2.51 -4.80
N ILE A 20 -1.97 -3.68 -4.43
CA ILE A 20 -1.18 -4.72 -3.76
C ILE A 20 -0.06 -5.24 -4.66
N GLU A 21 -0.37 -5.58 -5.91
CA GLU A 21 0.62 -6.04 -6.90
C GLU A 21 1.75 -5.02 -7.11
N GLN A 22 1.41 -3.73 -7.20
CA GLN A 22 2.40 -2.66 -7.34
C GLN A 22 3.32 -2.53 -6.11
N LEU A 23 2.75 -2.64 -4.91
CA LEU A 23 3.53 -2.64 -3.67
C LEU A 23 4.46 -3.86 -3.61
N GLU A 24 3.96 -5.05 -3.93
CA GLU A 24 4.76 -6.29 -3.93
C GLU A 24 5.89 -6.25 -4.95
N ASN A 25 5.63 -5.78 -6.17
CA ASN A 25 6.66 -5.62 -7.20
C ASN A 25 7.73 -4.60 -6.78
N SER A 26 7.34 -3.56 -6.02
CA SER A 26 8.29 -2.57 -5.51
C SER A 26 9.14 -3.14 -4.37
N ILE A 27 8.54 -3.97 -3.49
CA ILE A 27 9.26 -4.71 -2.46
C ILE A 27 10.30 -5.64 -3.11
N GLU A 28 9.91 -6.43 -4.10
CA GLU A 28 10.83 -7.35 -4.78
C GLU A 28 12.03 -6.62 -5.37
N LYS A 29 11.81 -5.52 -6.10
CA LYS A 29 12.91 -4.71 -6.67
C LYS A 29 13.85 -4.18 -5.60
N ILE A 30 13.31 -3.67 -4.51
CA ILE A 30 14.12 -3.19 -3.37
C ILE A 30 14.98 -4.32 -2.80
N VAL A 31 14.39 -5.50 -2.59
CA VAL A 31 15.11 -6.64 -2.02
C VAL A 31 16.17 -7.15 -2.99
N GLU A 32 15.88 -7.18 -4.29
CA GLU A 32 16.86 -7.56 -5.32
C GLU A 32 18.04 -6.59 -5.40
N GLU A 33 17.78 -5.28 -5.32
CA GLU A 33 18.80 -4.24 -5.47
C GLU A 33 19.62 -4.00 -4.18
N PHE A 34 18.98 -4.08 -3.01
CA PHE A 34 19.57 -3.66 -1.74
C PHE A 34 19.65 -4.77 -0.68
N ASN A 35 19.02 -5.93 -0.92
CA ASN A 35 18.87 -7.02 0.05
C ASN A 35 18.31 -6.56 1.41
N ASP A 36 17.46 -5.52 1.38
CA ASP A 36 16.88 -4.87 2.57
C ASP A 36 15.38 -4.57 2.32
N PRO A 37 14.45 -5.41 2.82
CA PRO A 37 13.03 -5.19 2.62
C PRO A 37 12.54 -3.95 3.37
N PRO A 38 11.54 -3.22 2.84
CA PRO A 38 10.94 -2.10 3.56
C PRO A 38 10.22 -2.59 4.82
N ASP A 39 10.18 -1.78 5.87
CA ASP A 39 9.50 -2.13 7.11
C ASP A 39 7.98 -2.21 6.90
N ARG A 40 7.45 -1.31 6.06
CA ARG A 40 6.02 -1.11 5.86
C ARG A 40 5.68 -0.79 4.40
N ALA A 41 4.51 -1.24 3.99
CA ALA A 41 3.87 -0.92 2.73
C ALA A 41 2.45 -0.40 3.00
N ILE A 42 2.14 0.79 2.51
CA ILE A 42 0.89 1.49 2.79
C ILE A 42 0.11 1.69 1.50
N LEU A 43 -1.14 1.21 1.47
CA LEU A 43 -2.11 1.59 0.45
C LEU A 43 -2.97 2.76 0.97
N CYS A 44 -2.78 3.94 0.40
CA CYS A 44 -3.58 5.12 0.72
C CYS A 44 -4.82 5.21 -0.18
N TYR A 45 -5.98 5.53 0.40
CA TYR A 45 -7.25 5.58 -0.33
C TYR A 45 -8.15 6.74 0.13
N GLU A 46 -9.04 7.26 -0.71
CA GLU A 46 -10.04 8.24 -0.26
C GLU A 46 -11.33 7.57 0.25
N LYS A 47 -11.81 6.57 -0.50
CA LYS A 47 -12.99 5.76 -0.20
C LYS A 47 -12.74 4.29 -0.55
N LEU A 48 -13.38 3.37 0.17
CA LEU A 48 -13.33 1.94 -0.10
C LEU A 48 -14.71 1.40 -0.46
N TYR A 49 -14.74 0.47 -1.40
CA TYR A 49 -15.89 -0.42 -1.55
C TYR A 49 -15.97 -1.37 -0.35
N HIS A 50 -17.19 -1.71 0.07
CA HIS A 50 -17.43 -2.61 1.21
C HIS A 50 -16.70 -3.95 1.04
N THR A 51 -16.63 -4.48 -0.18
CA THR A 51 -15.90 -5.71 -0.51
C THR A 51 -14.39 -5.60 -0.28
N VAL A 52 -13.80 -4.41 -0.48
CA VAL A 52 -12.38 -4.15 -0.21
C VAL A 52 -12.13 -4.05 1.30
N PHE A 53 -13.04 -3.44 2.04
CA PHE A 53 -12.95 -3.38 3.51
C PHE A 53 -12.80 -4.78 4.14
N TRP A 54 -13.55 -5.77 3.64
CA TRP A 54 -13.40 -7.15 4.09
C TRP A 54 -12.02 -7.74 3.76
N LYS A 55 -11.50 -7.49 2.55
CA LYS A 55 -10.15 -7.96 2.17
C LYS A 55 -9.07 -7.38 3.09
N LEU A 56 -9.16 -6.09 3.42
CA LEU A 56 -8.22 -5.42 4.31
C LEU A 56 -8.15 -6.04 5.71
N ARG A 57 -9.28 -6.56 6.21
CA ARG A 57 -9.32 -7.19 7.54
C ARG A 57 -8.42 -8.43 7.64
N TYR A 58 -8.17 -9.11 6.52
CA TYR A 58 -7.42 -10.36 6.48
C TYR A 58 -5.99 -10.20 5.97
N LEU A 59 -5.69 -9.16 5.18
CA LEU A 59 -4.35 -8.91 4.67
C LEU A 59 -3.53 -8.07 5.66
N LYS A 60 -2.50 -8.68 6.26
CA LYS A 60 -1.62 -8.02 7.26
C LYS A 60 -0.15 -7.91 6.83
N LYS A 61 0.26 -8.72 5.87
CA LYS A 61 1.64 -8.79 5.37
C LYS A 61 1.63 -8.96 3.86
N LEU A 62 2.65 -8.40 3.21
CA LEU A 62 2.99 -8.64 1.80
C LEU A 62 4.21 -9.57 1.71
N LYS A 63 4.74 -9.77 0.49
CA LYS A 63 6.01 -10.46 0.25
C LYS A 63 7.12 -9.99 1.18
N HIS A 64 8.06 -10.88 1.49
CA HIS A 64 9.17 -10.64 2.41
C HIS A 64 8.73 -10.23 3.84
N GLU A 65 7.54 -10.67 4.26
CA GLU A 65 6.95 -10.40 5.58
C GLU A 65 6.75 -8.90 5.88
N VAL A 66 6.77 -8.04 4.86
CA VAL A 66 6.59 -6.59 4.98
C VAL A 66 5.20 -6.28 5.54
N HIS A 67 5.14 -5.43 6.56
CA HIS A 67 3.87 -5.08 7.19
C HIS A 67 2.99 -4.25 6.24
N PHE A 68 1.73 -4.66 6.09
CA PHE A 68 0.76 -3.98 5.23
C PHE A 68 -0.23 -3.16 6.05
N GLU A 69 -0.41 -1.91 5.64
CA GLU A 69 -1.44 -1.02 6.19
C GLU A 69 -2.25 -0.40 5.06
N ALA A 70 -3.53 -0.15 5.31
CA ALA A 70 -4.34 0.68 4.43
C ALA A 70 -4.82 1.90 5.21
N LYS A 71 -4.59 3.09 4.65
CA LYS A 71 -4.87 4.36 5.34
C LYS A 71 -5.73 5.27 4.49
N ARG A 72 -6.68 5.94 5.14
CA ARG A 72 -7.55 6.89 4.46
C ARG A 72 -6.85 8.24 4.31
N ILE A 73 -6.82 8.76 3.10
CA ILE A 73 -6.30 10.10 2.77
C ILE A 73 -7.12 11.14 3.53
N GLY A 74 -6.43 12.01 4.26
CA GLY A 74 -7.04 13.11 5.02
C GLY A 74 -7.64 12.74 6.38
N SER A 75 -7.59 11.48 6.83
CA SER A 75 -7.99 11.16 8.20
C SER A 75 -6.84 11.25 9.20
N GLU A 76 -5.64 10.75 8.86
CA GLU A 76 -4.48 10.68 9.80
C GLU A 76 -3.12 10.57 9.06
N LEU A 77 -3.07 10.86 7.77
CA LEU A 77 -1.86 10.76 6.95
C LEU A 77 -1.15 12.12 6.89
N GLU A 78 -0.40 12.47 7.93
CA GLU A 78 0.77 13.35 7.79
C GLU A 78 1.87 12.56 7.08
N ILE A 79 1.68 12.28 5.79
CA ILE A 79 2.77 11.78 4.94
C ILE A 79 3.64 12.99 4.69
N GLU A 80 4.80 13.09 5.33
CA GLU A 80 5.84 13.98 4.81
C GLU A 80 6.05 13.60 3.33
N PRO A 81 5.85 14.55 2.39
CA PRO A 81 5.59 14.26 0.98
C PRO A 81 6.75 13.58 0.23
N ASP A 82 7.91 13.40 0.87
CA ASP A 82 9.14 12.91 0.23
C ASP A 82 9.08 11.46 -0.27
N TYR A 83 8.07 10.66 0.13
CA TYR A 83 7.98 9.23 -0.22
C TYR A 83 6.70 8.83 -0.98
N CYS A 84 5.87 9.80 -1.39
CA CYS A 84 4.62 9.50 -2.08
C CYS A 84 4.80 9.48 -3.61
N ARG A 85 4.91 8.29 -4.22
CA ARG A 85 4.71 8.15 -5.67
C ARG A 85 3.21 8.28 -5.98
N ILE A 86 2.78 9.48 -6.35
CA ILE A 86 1.45 9.70 -6.92
C ILE A 86 1.49 9.20 -8.37
N CYS A 87 0.74 8.13 -8.67
CA CYS A 87 0.52 7.65 -10.04
C CYS A 87 -0.83 8.17 -10.56
#